data_AF-A0A166R010-F1
#
_entry.id   AF-A0A166R010-F1
#
_cell.length_a   1.000
_cell.length_b   1.000
_cell.length_c   1.000
_cell.angle_alpha   90.00
_cell.angle_beta   90.00
_cell.angle_gamma   90.00
#
_symmetry.space_group_name_H-M   'P 1'
#
loop_
_entity.id
_entity.type
_entity.pdbx_description
1 polymer ?
#
loop_
_entity_poly.entity_id
_entity_poly.type
_entity_poly.pdbx_seq_one_letter_code
_entity_poly.pdbx_strand_id
1 'polypeptide(L)'
;MPELVTSIVAARRGQGDVAFGNVIGSNIFNILGILGITAIVSPLDVPAQIAGFDIWVMIAATLALVVFARTGWKITRTEGAVFLAAYAAYTSFLVLYAAGA
;
A
#
# COMPACT_ATOMS: atom_id res chain seq x y z
N MET A 1 2.94 1.96 -13.48
CA MET A 1 1.69 2.35 -12.78
C MET A 1 1.49 3.85 -12.91
N PRO A 2 0.44 4.32 -13.61
CA PRO A 2 0.15 5.76 -13.78
C PRO A 2 -0.02 6.50 -12.45
N GLU A 3 -0.62 5.85 -11.45
CA GLU A 3 -0.88 6.40 -10.11
C GLU A 3 0.40 6.76 -9.36
N LEU A 4 1.46 5.98 -9.56
CA LEU A 4 2.78 6.29 -9.00
C LEU A 4 3.34 7.57 -9.62
N VAL A 5 3.18 7.74 -10.93
CA VAL A 5 3.64 8.93 -11.66
C VAL A 5 2.87 10.15 -11.19
N THR A 6 1.55 10.07 -11.07
CA THR A 6 0.71 11.20 -10.60
C THR A 6 1.05 11.58 -9.16
N SER A 7 1.22 10.62 -8.25
CA SER A 7 1.64 10.88 -6.86
C SER A 7 3.04 11.49 -6.78
N ILE A 8 4.02 11.02 -7.56
CA ILE A 8 5.37 11.60 -7.58
C ILE A 8 5.34 13.03 -8.11
N VAL A 9 4.60 13.29 -9.20
CA VAL A 9 4.50 14.64 -9.77
C VAL A 9 3.84 15.61 -8.79
N ALA A 10 2.76 15.19 -8.11
CA ALA A 10 2.11 15.99 -7.08
C ALA A 10 3.06 16.27 -5.90
N ALA A 11 3.78 15.24 -5.41
CA ALA A 11 4.76 15.39 -4.34
C ALA A 11 5.90 16.36 -4.72
N ARG A 12 6.44 16.27 -5.94
CA ARG A 12 7.49 17.18 -6.43
C ARG A 12 7.01 18.63 -6.62
N ARG A 13 5.71 18.84 -6.82
CA ARG A 13 5.08 20.17 -6.89
C ARG A 13 4.73 20.75 -5.51
N GLY A 14 5.12 20.09 -4.42
CA GLY A 14 4.79 20.49 -3.06
C GLY A 14 3.33 20.22 -2.66
N GLN A 15 2.58 19.52 -3.51
CA GLN A 15 1.18 19.15 -3.28
C GLN A 15 1.11 17.80 -2.54
N GLY A 16 1.71 17.75 -1.35
CA GLY A 16 1.78 16.55 -0.52
C GLY A 16 0.40 15.97 -0.18
N ASP A 17 -0.56 16.84 0.12
CA ASP A 17 -1.94 16.44 0.44
C ASP A 17 -2.63 15.74 -0.74
N VAL A 18 -2.36 16.19 -1.98
CA VAL A 18 -2.89 15.57 -3.20
C VAL A 18 -2.24 14.22 -3.45
N ALA A 19 -0.92 14.11 -3.28
CA ALA A 19 -0.20 12.84 -3.42
C ALA A 19 -0.70 11.82 -2.37
N PHE A 20 -0.94 12.26 -1.14
CA PHE A 20 -1.46 11.45 -0.06
C PHE A 20 -2.92 11.03 -0.30
N GLY A 21 -3.76 11.96 -0.75
CA GLY A 21 -5.14 11.69 -1.13
C GLY A 21 -5.25 10.67 -2.27
N ASN A 22 -4.35 10.74 -3.26
CA ASN A 22 -4.27 9.75 -4.33
C ASN A 22 -3.95 8.34 -3.80
N VAL A 23 -2.95 8.22 -2.90
CA VAL A 23 -2.56 6.93 -2.31
C VAL A 23 -3.71 6.30 -1.51
N ILE A 24 -4.38 7.08 -0.66
CA ILE A 24 -5.52 6.59 0.12
C ILE A 24 -6.70 6.26 -0.80
N GLY A 25 -7.05 7.17 -1.71
CA GLY A 25 -8.19 7.05 -2.61
C GLY A 25 -8.11 5.82 -3.50
N SER A 26 -6.95 5.58 -4.15
CA SER A 26 -6.74 4.41 -4.99
C SER A 26 -6.85 3.10 -4.20
N ASN A 27 -6.31 3.03 -2.97
CA ASN A 27 -6.43 1.81 -2.15
C ASN A 27 -7.87 1.53 -1.73
N ILE A 28 -8.62 2.56 -1.31
CA ILE A 28 -10.04 2.42 -0.96
C ILE A 28 -10.85 1.98 -2.19
N PHE A 29 -10.63 2.59 -3.35
CA PHE A 29 -11.33 2.24 -4.57
C PHE A 29 -10.98 0.82 -5.05
N ASN A 30 -9.73 0.38 -4.93
CA ASN A 30 -9.32 -0.97 -5.29
C ASN A 30 -9.99 -2.02 -4.39
N ILE A 31 -10.09 -1.77 -3.08
CA ILE A 31 -10.68 -2.73 -2.13
C ILE A 31 -12.22 -2.70 -2.20
N LEU A 32 -12.85 -1.53 -2.18
CA LEU A 32 -14.31 -1.44 -2.11
C LEU A 32 -14.96 -1.48 -3.50
N GLY A 33 -14.36 -0.79 -4.47
CA GLY A 33 -14.86 -0.73 -5.84
C GLY A 33 -14.50 -2.00 -6.61
N ILE A 34 -13.23 -2.19 -6.93
CA ILE A 34 -12.80 -3.28 -7.82
C ILE A 34 -12.98 -4.64 -7.14
N LEU A 35 -12.35 -4.86 -5.98
CA LEU A 35 -12.42 -6.12 -5.25
C LEU A 35 -13.86 -6.41 -4.77
N GLY A 36 -14.57 -5.41 -4.25
CA GLY A 36 -15.97 -5.55 -3.84
C GLY A 36 -16.90 -5.96 -4.97
N ILE A 37 -16.82 -5.30 -6.14
CA ILE A 37 -17.65 -5.65 -7.30
C ILE A 37 -17.25 -7.03 -7.84
N THR A 38 -15.95 -7.33 -7.95
CA THR A 38 -15.49 -8.64 -8.45
C THR A 38 -15.93 -9.78 -7.55
N ALA A 39 -15.91 -9.60 -6.22
CA ALA A 39 -16.41 -10.58 -5.25
C ALA A 39 -17.92 -10.85 -5.36
N ILE A 40 -18.72 -9.85 -5.79
CA ILE A 40 -20.16 -10.03 -6.03
C ILE A 40 -20.40 -10.84 -7.31
N VAL A 41 -19.60 -10.60 -8.36
CA VAL A 41 -19.76 -11.27 -9.66
C VAL A 41 -19.21 -12.69 -9.65
N SER A 42 -18.08 -12.92 -8.98
CA SER A 42 -17.44 -14.23 -8.88
C SER A 42 -16.87 -14.45 -7.48
N PRO A 43 -17.11 -15.62 -6.85
CA PRO A 43 -16.43 -15.98 -5.61
C PRO A 43 -14.91 -15.89 -5.81
N LEU A 44 -14.23 -15.22 -4.89
CA LEU A 44 -12.77 -15.08 -4.89
C LEU A 44 -12.19 -16.11 -3.93
N ASP A 45 -11.46 -17.08 -4.48
CA ASP A 45 -10.63 -17.97 -3.65
C ASP A 45 -9.40 -17.20 -3.16
N VAL A 46 -9.32 -17.00 -1.85
CA VAL A 46 -8.18 -16.33 -1.20
C VAL A 46 -7.16 -17.39 -0.78
N PRO A 47 -5.93 -17.36 -1.33
CA PRO A 47 -4.86 -18.25 -0.90
C PRO A 47 -4.58 -18.13 0.61
N ALA A 48 -4.31 -19.26 1.27
CA ALA A 48 -4.04 -19.29 2.71
C ALA A 48 -2.87 -18.41 3.14
N GLN A 49 -1.87 -18.21 2.28
CA GLN A 49 -0.75 -17.30 2.52
C GLN A 49 -1.23 -15.83 2.63
N ILE A 50 -2.12 -15.41 1.74
CA ILE A 50 -2.66 -14.04 1.74
C ILE A 50 -3.49 -13.82 3.01
N ALA A 51 -4.34 -14.78 3.36
CA ALA A 51 -5.19 -14.70 4.55
C ALA A 51 -4.40 -14.79 5.88
N GLY A 52 -3.31 -15.57 5.90
CA GLY A 52 -2.53 -15.84 7.10
C GLY A 52 -1.42 -14.85 7.40
N PHE A 53 -0.85 -14.19 6.38
CA PHE A 53 0.32 -13.32 6.56
C PHE A 53 0.17 -11.97 5.85
N ASP A 54 -0.08 -11.98 4.55
CA ASP A 54 0.00 -10.76 3.73
C ASP A 54 -1.02 -9.69 4.17
N ILE A 55 -2.24 -10.11 4.53
CA ILE A 55 -3.27 -9.21 5.07
C ILE A 55 -2.81 -8.52 6.36
N TRP A 56 -2.13 -9.25 7.26
CA TRP A 56 -1.67 -8.70 8.53
C TRP A 56 -0.53 -7.71 8.32
N VAL A 57 0.39 -8.01 7.40
CA VAL A 57 1.46 -7.07 7.00
C VAL A 57 0.86 -5.81 6.38
N MET A 58 -0.15 -5.94 5.51
CA MET A 58 -0.85 -4.80 4.93
C MET A 58 -1.56 -3.93 5.97
N ILE A 59 -2.24 -4.54 6.94
CA ILE A 59 -2.88 -3.81 8.05
C ILE A 59 -1.84 -3.07 8.87
N ALA A 60 -0.74 -3.73 9.25
CA ALA A 60 0.34 -3.12 10.02
C ALA A 60 0.97 -1.93 9.26
N ALA A 61 1.25 -2.09 7.96
CA ALA A 61 1.77 -1.02 7.13
C ALA A 61 0.79 0.16 7.00
N THR A 62 -0.50 -0.13 6.86
CA THR A 62 -1.56 0.91 6.80
C THR A 62 -1.68 1.67 8.11
N LEU A 63 -1.65 0.97 9.25
CA LEU A 63 -1.68 1.60 10.57
C LEU A 63 -0.43 2.47 10.79
N ALA A 64 0.76 1.95 10.44
CA ALA A 64 1.99 2.73 10.50
C ALA A 64 1.88 4.00 9.64
N LEU A 65 1.33 3.90 8.42
CA LEU A 65 1.14 5.03 7.52
C LEU A 65 0.24 6.10 8.16
N VAL A 66 -0.87 5.68 8.78
CA VAL A 66 -1.80 6.57 9.48
C VAL A 66 -1.12 7.23 10.69
N VAL A 67 -0.31 6.50 11.45
CA VAL A 67 0.42 7.04 12.60
C VAL A 67 1.41 8.11 12.17
N PHE A 68 2.23 7.85 11.14
CA PHE A 68 3.19 8.84 10.63
C PHE A 68 2.50 10.03 9.97
N ALA A 69 1.36 9.81 9.30
CA ALA A 69 0.57 10.89 8.69
C ALA A 69 -0.13 11.80 9.72
N ARG A 70 -0.25 11.42 11.00
CA ARG A 70 -0.86 12.27 12.05
C ARG A 70 -0.07 13.57 12.27
N THR A 71 1.22 13.58 11.96
CA THR A 71 2.10 14.75 12.05
C THR A 71 1.90 15.68 10.86
N GLY A 72 0.69 16.23 10.72
CA GLY A 72 0.35 17.26 9.72
C GLY A 72 0.19 16.75 8.29
N TRP A 73 -0.24 15.50 8.11
CA TRP A 73 -0.48 14.85 6.80
C TRP A 73 0.75 14.83 5.88
N LYS A 74 1.94 14.93 6.46
CA LYS A 74 3.21 14.94 5.74
C LYS A 74 4.03 13.73 6.14
N ILE A 75 4.54 13.04 5.14
CA ILE A 75 5.53 11.99 5.31
C ILE A 75 6.90 12.61 5.05
N THR A 76 7.76 12.58 6.06
CA THR A 76 9.15 13.03 5.98
C THR A 76 9.99 12.06 5.15
N ARG A 77 11.16 12.49 4.66
CA ARG A 77 12.08 11.61 3.91
C ARG A 77 12.50 10.38 4.71
N THR A 78 12.64 10.51 6.02
CA THR A 78 13.00 9.41 6.92
C THR A 78 11.88 8.39 7.04
N GLU A 79 10.64 8.84 7.23
CA GLU A 79 9.47 7.94 7.29
C GLU A 79 9.25 7.24 5.95
N GLY A 80 9.36 7.98 4.84
CA GLY A 80 9.31 7.40 3.49
C GLY A 80 10.40 6.35 3.24
N ALA A 81 11.62 6.57 3.74
CA ALA A 81 12.70 5.60 3.66
C ALA A 81 12.40 4.33 4.47
N VAL A 82 11.78 4.45 5.65
CA VAL A 82 11.33 3.30 6.45
C VAL A 82 10.28 2.48 5.68
N PHE A 83 9.30 3.12 5.05
CA PHE A 83 8.31 2.42 4.22
C PHE A 83 8.94 1.73 3.01
N LEU A 84 9.90 2.39 2.35
CA LEU A 84 10.63 1.79 1.23
C LEU A 84 11.47 0.58 1.66
N ALA A 85 12.14 0.66 2.81
CA ALA A 85 12.90 -0.46 3.37
C ALA A 85 12.00 -1.62 3.75
N ALA A 86 10.85 -1.35 4.40
CA ALA A 86 9.85 -2.36 4.73
C ALA A 86 9.29 -3.03 3.46
N TYR A 87 9.00 -2.25 2.43
CA TYR A 87 8.55 -2.76 1.13
C TYR A 87 9.60 -3.67 0.49
N ALA A 88 10.87 -3.24 0.45
CA ALA A 88 11.97 -4.04 -0.10
C ALA A 88 12.20 -5.35 0.69
N ALA A 89 12.09 -5.30 2.02
CA ALA A 89 12.20 -6.48 2.86
C ALA A 89 11.05 -7.47 2.59
N TYR A 90 9.82 -6.97 2.52
CA TYR A 90 8.65 -7.79 2.24
C TYR A 90 8.68 -8.43 0.84
N THR A 91 9.04 -7.66 -0.19
CA THR A 91 9.15 -8.21 -1.55
C THR A 91 10.28 -9.23 -1.65
N SER A 92 11.42 -8.99 -1.00
CA SER A 92 12.52 -9.96 -0.96
C SER A 92 12.09 -11.26 -0.25
N PHE A 93 11.41 -11.14 0.89
CA PHE A 93 10.84 -12.29 1.61
C PHE A 93 9.87 -13.08 0.71
N LEU A 94 8.96 -12.40 0.02
CA LEU A 94 7.97 -13.04 -0.85
C LEU A 94 8.63 -13.73 -2.05
N VAL A 95 9.65 -13.13 -2.65
CA VAL A 95 10.42 -13.73 -3.75
C VAL A 95 11.18 -14.98 -3.29
N LEU A 96 11.83 -14.93 -2.11
CA LEU A 96 12.55 -16.07 -1.55
C LEU A 96 11.60 -17.22 -1.20
N TYR A 97 10.47 -16.90 -0.56
CA TYR A 97 9.42 -17.86 -0.24
C TYR A 97 8.84 -18.51 -1.50
N ALA A 98 8.58 -17.72 -2.55
CA ALA A 98 8.09 -18.23 -3.83
C ALA A 98 9.15 -19.06 -4.58
N ALA A 99 10.44 -18.76 -4.38
CA ALA A 99 11.56 -19.51 -4.96
C ALA A 99 11.85 -20.84 -4.25
N GLY A 100 11.14 -21.16 -3.17
CA GLY A 100 11.27 -22.43 -2.43
C GLY A 100 12.47 -22.50 -1.48
N ALA A 101 12.97 -21.35 -1.02
CA ALA A 101 13.98 -21.27 0.05
C ALA A 101 13.35 -21.43 1.45
#